data_AF-A0A562NG26-F1
#
_entry.id   AF-A0A562NG26-F1
#
_cell.length_a   1.000
_cell.length_b   1.000
_cell.length_c   1.000
_cell.angle_alpha   90.00
_cell.angle_beta   90.00
_cell.angle_gamma   90.00
#
_symmetry.space_group_name_H-M   'P 1'
#
loop_
_entity.id
_entity.type
_entity.pdbx_description
1 polymer ?
#
loop_
_entity_poly.entity_id
_entity_poly.type
_entity_poly.pdbx_seq_one_letter_code
_entity_poly.pdbx_strand_id
1 'polypeptide(L)'
;MVAAALDHPGLRLTEAELLARRPDPVTQRHRPTSRRPGAVPAAPPGQGMDLREIRAFSEGDDLRRIDAAATARTGQLHVRSFHEDRDDTTLLIADFRAPMLWGTGSALRSVRAARWLALLGWRAEMRGGSVGVMVLTGQGATVVSAGTGRRQMQEIAAHLAHAHDMALTRPGDGAPEAALMQALRLVPSGGRVHVATGPDALPGAEGALARLARGREVTLHMILDPVETAPPAMALSVHDGTSARHGRLRVHDTLPRVTSLHALGVKVETVDPDDTE
;
A
#
# COMPACT_ATOMS: atom_id res chain seq x y z
N MET A 1 -9.97 -24.34 -12.40
CA MET A 1 -10.74 -23.31 -13.15
C MET A 1 -11.73 -22.68 -12.19
N VAL A 2 -11.84 -21.35 -12.21
CA VAL A 2 -12.89 -20.63 -11.50
C VAL A 2 -14.25 -20.96 -12.15
N ALA A 3 -15.30 -21.09 -11.35
CA ALA A 3 -16.63 -21.40 -11.87
C ALA A 3 -17.14 -20.24 -12.75
N ALA A 4 -17.83 -20.55 -13.85
CA ALA A 4 -18.35 -19.54 -14.77
C ALA A 4 -19.27 -18.51 -14.10
N ALA A 5 -19.98 -18.91 -13.03
CA ALA A 5 -20.82 -18.01 -12.23
C ALA A 5 -20.05 -16.90 -11.50
N LEU A 6 -18.74 -17.07 -11.31
CA LEU A 6 -17.87 -16.08 -10.68
C LEU A 6 -17.19 -15.16 -11.70
N ASP A 7 -17.31 -15.44 -13.01
CA ASP A 7 -16.70 -14.63 -14.08
C ASP A 7 -17.52 -13.36 -14.33
N HIS A 8 -17.55 -12.47 -13.33
CA HIS A 8 -18.30 -11.22 -13.34
C HIS A 8 -17.42 -10.10 -12.76
N PRO A 9 -17.46 -8.87 -13.33
CA PRO A 9 -16.79 -7.71 -12.76
C PRO A 9 -17.17 -7.52 -11.27
N GLY A 10 -16.17 -7.30 -10.41
CA GLY A 10 -16.40 -7.17 -8.98
C GLY A 10 -16.45 -8.50 -8.21
N LEU A 11 -16.72 -9.63 -8.86
CA LEU A 11 -16.60 -10.96 -8.26
C LEU A 11 -15.25 -11.60 -8.56
N ARG A 12 -14.78 -11.52 -9.80
CA ARG A 12 -13.47 -12.01 -10.22
C ARG A 12 -12.57 -10.85 -10.61
N LEU A 13 -11.36 -10.86 -10.08
CA LEU A 13 -10.35 -9.85 -10.36
C LEU A 13 -9.64 -10.15 -11.69
N THR A 14 -9.49 -9.14 -12.54
CA THR A 14 -8.72 -9.29 -13.79
C THR A 14 -7.49 -8.40 -13.84
N GLU A 15 -6.45 -8.84 -14.54
CA GLU A 15 -5.24 -8.05 -14.75
C GLU A 15 -5.55 -6.73 -15.47
N ALA A 16 -6.35 -6.78 -16.55
CA ALA A 16 -6.70 -5.63 -17.36
C ALA A 16 -7.38 -4.52 -16.53
N GLU A 17 -8.26 -4.92 -15.61
CA GLU A 17 -8.93 -4.01 -14.69
C GLU A 17 -7.95 -3.30 -13.76
N LEU A 18 -6.95 -4.00 -13.20
CA LEU A 18 -5.94 -3.39 -12.34
C LEU A 18 -4.99 -2.45 -13.11
N LEU A 19 -4.64 -2.82 -14.35
CA LEU A 19 -3.82 -1.98 -15.22
C LEU A 19 -4.54 -0.69 -15.62
N ALA A 20 -5.86 -0.76 -15.82
CA ALA A 20 -6.69 0.40 -16.13
C ALA A 20 -6.77 1.42 -14.98
N ARG A 21 -6.40 1.03 -13.74
CA ARG A 21 -6.36 1.95 -12.57
C ARG A 21 -5.13 2.85 -12.51
N ARG A 22 -4.30 2.87 -13.55
CA ARG A 22 -3.18 3.81 -13.61
C ARG A 22 -3.71 5.24 -13.60
N PRO A 23 -3.36 6.07 -12.61
CA PRO A 23 -3.78 7.47 -12.61
C PRO A 23 -3.16 8.18 -13.81
N ASP A 24 -3.87 9.19 -14.30
CA ASP A 24 -3.22 10.15 -15.19
C ASP A 24 -2.04 10.79 -14.45
N PRO A 25 -0.89 10.98 -15.13
CA PRO A 25 0.24 11.65 -14.53
C PRO A 25 -0.21 13.05 -14.14
N VAL A 26 -0.36 13.28 -12.83
CA VAL A 26 -0.63 14.61 -12.30
C VAL A 26 0.59 15.43 -12.68
N THR A 27 0.41 16.31 -13.67
CA THR A 27 1.45 17.23 -14.08
C THR A 27 1.53 18.28 -13.00
N GLN A 28 2.17 17.97 -11.87
CA GLN A 28 2.63 19.02 -10.99
C GLN A 28 3.64 19.82 -11.81
N ARG A 29 3.19 20.95 -12.35
CA ARG A 29 4.07 21.99 -12.88
C ARG A 29 4.87 22.52 -11.70
N HIS A 30 5.90 21.77 -11.29
CA HIS A 30 7.02 22.35 -10.61
C HIS A 30 7.63 23.33 -11.61
N ARG A 31 7.23 24.62 -11.50
CA ARG A 31 7.96 25.71 -12.14
C ARG A 31 9.37 25.63 -11.56
N PRO A 32 10.40 25.27 -12.33
CA PRO A 32 11.76 25.28 -11.83
C PRO A 32 12.10 26.75 -11.60
N THR A 33 12.20 27.17 -10.34
CA THR A 33 12.81 28.46 -10.02
C THR A 33 14.30 28.30 -10.29
N SER A 34 14.72 28.89 -11.41
CA SER A 34 16.09 29.00 -11.91
C SER A 34 16.65 27.79 -12.68
N ARG A 35 16.77 27.99 -14.00
CA ARG A 35 17.68 27.27 -14.89
C ARG A 35 19.04 27.97 -14.77
N ARG A 36 20.09 27.24 -14.38
CA ARG A 36 21.48 27.58 -14.75
C ARG A 36 22.15 26.33 -15.33
N PRO A 37 22.75 26.42 -16.54
CA PRO A 37 23.52 25.33 -17.11
C PRO A 37 24.96 25.35 -16.60
N GLY A 38 25.52 24.19 -16.26
CA GLY A 38 26.97 24.05 -16.08
C GLY A 38 27.42 22.93 -15.14
N ALA A 39 27.98 21.90 -15.75
CA ALA A 39 29.04 21.00 -15.28
C ALA A 39 28.81 20.09 -14.05
N VAL A 40 28.83 18.78 -14.33
CA VAL A 40 29.09 17.68 -13.40
C VAL A 40 30.54 17.71 -12.93
N PRO A 41 30.82 17.39 -11.66
CA PRO A 41 31.83 16.38 -11.38
C PRO A 41 31.31 15.25 -10.49
N ALA A 42 31.88 14.06 -10.73
CA ALA A 42 31.58 12.78 -10.11
C ALA A 42 31.69 12.76 -8.58
N ALA A 43 30.84 11.95 -7.95
CA ALA A 43 30.84 11.71 -6.51
C ALA A 43 31.97 10.73 -6.10
N PRO A 44 32.66 10.97 -4.96
CA PRO A 44 33.45 9.97 -4.27
C PRO A 44 32.54 8.96 -3.55
N PRO A 45 33.02 7.75 -3.22
CA PRO A 45 32.14 6.67 -2.78
C PRO A 45 31.78 6.81 -1.31
N GLY A 46 30.47 6.70 -1.01
CA GLY A 46 29.98 6.41 0.33
C GLY A 46 28.69 7.14 0.70
N GLN A 47 27.58 6.39 0.69
CA GLN A 47 26.21 6.72 1.15
C GLN A 47 25.36 7.45 0.11
N GLY A 48 24.23 6.83 -0.27
CA GLY A 48 23.28 7.30 -1.28
C GLY A 48 22.70 8.67 -0.97
N MET A 49 23.39 9.71 -1.40
CA MET A 49 22.98 11.09 -1.29
C MET A 49 23.46 11.82 -2.53
N ASP A 50 22.57 12.02 -3.50
CA ASP A 50 22.89 12.83 -4.67
C ASP A 50 22.89 14.33 -4.29
N LEU A 51 23.92 15.08 -4.70
CA LEU A 51 23.95 16.52 -4.46
C LEU A 51 22.81 17.19 -5.24
N ARG A 52 21.80 17.71 -4.54
CA ARG A 52 20.64 18.37 -5.15
C ARG A 52 20.98 19.77 -5.62
N GLU A 53 21.50 20.61 -4.71
CA GLU A 53 21.94 21.96 -5.03
C GLU A 53 22.87 22.53 -3.94
N ILE A 54 23.65 23.55 -4.30
CA ILE A 54 24.40 24.37 -3.34
C ILE A 54 23.67 25.70 -3.20
N ARG A 55 23.19 26.01 -1.99
CA ARG A 55 22.43 27.25 -1.71
C ARG A 55 23.09 28.07 -0.61
N ALA A 56 22.69 29.34 -0.46
CA ALA A 56 23.10 30.16 0.67
C ALA A 56 22.61 29.54 2.00
N PHE A 57 23.45 29.64 3.03
CA PHE A 57 23.14 29.22 4.39
C PHE A 57 21.94 30.01 4.94
N SER A 58 21.07 29.34 5.67
CA SER A 58 19.98 29.93 6.44
C SER A 58 20.05 29.43 7.88
N GLU A 59 19.57 30.25 8.82
CA GLU A 59 19.53 29.85 10.23
C GLU A 59 18.74 28.53 10.38
N GLY A 60 19.35 27.56 11.07
CA GLY A 60 18.83 26.20 11.22
C GLY A 60 19.47 25.15 10.30
N ASP A 61 20.30 25.56 9.34
CA ASP A 61 21.07 24.62 8.51
C ASP A 61 22.19 23.93 9.31
N ASP A 62 22.43 22.64 9.02
CA ASP A 62 23.53 21.87 9.60
C ASP A 62 24.88 22.37 9.09
N LEU A 63 25.71 22.92 9.98
CA LEU A 63 27.05 23.42 9.69
C LEU A 63 27.98 22.37 9.09
N ARG A 64 27.72 21.07 9.32
CA ARG A 64 28.50 19.96 8.73
C ARG A 64 28.31 19.86 7.21
N ARG A 65 27.25 20.48 6.67
CA ARG A 65 26.92 20.46 5.25
C ARG A 65 27.44 21.70 4.51
N ILE A 66 28.26 22.55 5.13
CA ILE A 66 28.84 23.73 4.48
C ILE A 66 29.72 23.32 3.29
N ASP A 67 29.49 23.96 2.15
CA ASP A 67 30.38 23.86 0.99
C ASP A 67 31.50 24.90 1.10
N ALA A 68 32.69 24.45 1.51
CA ALA A 68 33.85 25.34 1.66
C ALA A 68 34.29 25.99 0.33
N ALA A 69 34.10 25.32 -0.82
CA ALA A 69 34.56 25.82 -2.11
C ALA A 69 33.64 26.90 -2.70
N ALA A 70 32.33 26.77 -2.53
CA ALA A 70 31.35 27.79 -2.90
C ALA A 70 31.42 28.97 -1.91
N THR A 71 31.64 28.70 -0.63
CA THR A 71 31.83 29.74 0.39
C THR A 71 33.09 30.56 0.10
N ALA A 72 34.21 29.92 -0.21
CA ALA A 72 35.47 30.61 -0.55
C ALA A 72 35.35 31.49 -1.80
N ARG A 73 34.59 31.05 -2.81
CA ARG A 73 34.40 31.81 -4.06
C ARG A 73 33.47 33.01 -3.93
N THR A 74 32.46 32.92 -3.08
CA THR A 74 31.39 33.93 -2.97
C THR A 74 31.53 34.85 -1.76
N GLY A 75 32.34 34.46 -0.76
CA GLY A 75 32.45 35.16 0.52
C GLY A 75 31.21 35.03 1.41
N GLN A 76 30.23 34.22 1.02
CA GLN A 76 28.98 33.98 1.74
C GLN A 76 28.86 32.50 2.08
N LEU A 77 28.32 32.16 3.25
CA LEU A 77 28.14 30.76 3.65
C LEU A 77 27.20 30.05 2.68
N HIS A 78 27.65 28.92 2.14
CA HIS A 78 26.87 28.04 1.28
C HIS A 78 26.76 26.65 1.89
N VAL A 79 25.59 26.02 1.75
CA VAL A 79 25.29 24.68 2.26
C VAL A 79 24.94 23.75 1.09
N ARG A 80 25.49 22.54 1.12
CA ARG A 80 25.09 21.45 0.23
C ARG A 80 23.75 20.90 0.69
N SER A 81 22.74 21.01 -0.16
CA SER A 81 21.53 20.21 0.01
C SER A 81 21.69 18.91 -0.78
N PHE A 82 21.37 17.80 -0.13
CA PHE A 82 21.42 16.48 -0.72
C PHE A 82 19.99 16.01 -0.99
N HIS A 83 19.78 15.35 -2.12
CA HIS A 83 18.67 14.44 -2.30
C HIS A 83 18.96 13.25 -1.39
N GLU A 84 18.07 12.99 -0.43
CA GLU A 84 18.16 11.75 0.33
C GLU A 84 17.78 10.65 -0.66
N ASP A 85 18.76 9.84 -1.07
CA ASP A 85 18.54 8.69 -1.97
C ASP A 85 17.88 7.60 -1.12
N ARG A 86 16.60 7.83 -0.79
CA ARG A 86 15.77 6.79 -0.19
C ARG A 86 15.38 5.87 -1.33
N ASP A 87 15.75 4.61 -1.21
CA ASP A 87 15.02 3.53 -1.85
C ASP A 87 13.53 3.65 -1.43
N ASP A 88 12.70 4.29 -2.27
CA ASP A 88 11.24 4.40 -2.07
C ASP A 88 10.61 3.04 -2.39
N THR A 89 10.93 2.06 -1.55
CA THR A 89 10.43 0.69 -1.64
C THR A 89 9.05 0.62 -1.00
N THR A 90 8.06 0.26 -1.80
CA THR A 90 6.68 0.09 -1.39
C THR A 90 6.30 -1.39 -1.48
N LEU A 91 5.83 -1.98 -0.38
CA LEU A 91 5.19 -3.29 -0.39
C LEU A 91 3.68 -3.14 -0.26
N LEU A 92 2.97 -3.73 -1.21
CA LEU A 92 1.54 -3.90 -1.18
C LEU A 92 1.22 -5.26 -0.55
N ILE A 93 0.32 -5.32 0.43
CA ILE A 93 -0.15 -6.55 1.05
C ILE A 93 -1.65 -6.65 0.82
N ALA A 94 -2.06 -7.55 -0.09
CA ALA A 94 -3.46 -7.80 -0.42
C ALA A 94 -4.00 -8.97 0.42
N ASP A 95 -5.11 -8.76 1.12
CA ASP A 95 -5.79 -9.82 1.86
C ASP A 95 -6.90 -10.47 1.03
N PHE A 96 -6.70 -11.72 0.59
CA PHE A 96 -7.66 -12.57 -0.11
C PHE A 96 -8.06 -13.80 0.72
N ARG A 97 -7.99 -13.71 2.06
CA ARG A 97 -8.50 -14.76 2.95
C ARG A 97 -10.02 -14.79 2.93
N ALA A 98 -10.64 -15.85 3.47
CA ALA A 98 -12.09 -16.03 3.47
C ALA A 98 -12.90 -14.79 3.94
N PRO A 99 -12.49 -14.03 4.99
CA PRO A 99 -13.19 -12.82 5.42
C PRO A 99 -13.22 -11.67 4.39
N MET A 100 -12.46 -11.78 3.30
CA MET A 100 -12.39 -10.80 2.21
C MET A 100 -13.13 -11.24 0.95
N LEU A 101 -13.56 -12.50 0.87
CA LEU A 101 -14.21 -13.09 -0.32
C LEU A 101 -15.74 -12.95 -0.29
N TRP A 102 -16.23 -11.79 0.17
CA TRP A 102 -17.65 -11.44 0.17
C TRP A 102 -17.82 -9.92 -0.01
N GLY A 103 -19.05 -9.50 -0.33
CA GLY A 103 -19.47 -8.10 -0.41
C GLY A 103 -20.96 -8.00 -0.70
N THR A 104 -21.60 -6.91 -0.28
CA THR A 104 -23.02 -6.63 -0.58
C THR A 104 -23.23 -5.55 -1.65
N GLY A 105 -22.16 -4.84 -2.02
CA GLY A 105 -22.17 -3.86 -3.09
C GLY A 105 -21.78 -4.44 -4.45
N SER A 106 -21.15 -3.60 -5.28
CA SER A 106 -20.69 -3.91 -6.64
C SER A 106 -19.51 -4.89 -6.73
N ALA A 107 -18.79 -5.12 -5.64
CA ALA A 107 -17.58 -5.95 -5.64
C ALA A 107 -17.31 -6.60 -4.28
N LEU A 108 -16.59 -7.72 -4.29
CA LEU A 108 -16.03 -8.33 -3.08
C LEU A 108 -15.00 -7.40 -2.45
N ARG A 109 -14.83 -7.46 -1.13
CA ARG A 109 -13.77 -6.71 -0.43
C ARG A 109 -12.39 -7.00 -0.99
N SER A 110 -12.10 -8.25 -1.33
CA SER A 110 -10.83 -8.64 -1.94
C SER A 110 -10.57 -7.90 -3.26
N VAL A 111 -11.61 -7.70 -4.08
CA VAL A 111 -11.49 -7.00 -5.36
C VAL A 111 -11.26 -5.51 -5.11
N ARG A 112 -12.03 -4.89 -4.20
CA ARG A 112 -11.81 -3.49 -3.79
C ARG A 112 -10.40 -3.26 -3.23
N ALA A 113 -9.94 -4.17 -2.36
CA ALA A 113 -8.60 -4.16 -1.79
C ALA A 113 -7.52 -4.16 -2.89
N ALA A 114 -7.65 -5.06 -3.88
CA ALA A 114 -6.71 -5.16 -4.98
C ALA A 114 -6.69 -3.90 -5.87
N ARG A 115 -7.88 -3.34 -6.18
CA ARG A 115 -8.00 -2.09 -6.94
C ARG A 115 -7.32 -0.92 -6.23
N TRP A 116 -7.57 -0.78 -4.93
CA TRP A 116 -6.94 0.25 -4.10
C TRP A 116 -5.42 0.09 -4.06
N LEU A 117 -4.92 -1.13 -3.84
CA LEU A 117 -3.49 -1.40 -3.85
C LEU A 117 -2.85 -1.16 -5.23
N ALA A 118 -3.52 -1.47 -6.33
CA ALA A 118 -3.02 -1.17 -7.67
C ALA A 118 -2.89 0.35 -7.89
N LEU A 119 -3.85 1.15 -7.44
CA LEU A 119 -3.76 2.62 -7.46
C LEU A 119 -2.52 3.11 -6.69
N LEU A 120 -2.29 2.58 -5.49
CA LEU A 120 -1.11 2.93 -4.67
C LEU A 120 0.20 2.46 -5.32
N GLY A 121 0.21 1.28 -5.91
CA GLY A 121 1.35 0.75 -6.66
C GLY A 121 1.72 1.65 -7.84
N TRP A 122 0.73 2.09 -8.63
CA TRP A 122 0.96 3.06 -9.70
C TRP A 122 1.48 4.40 -9.19
N ARG A 123 0.97 4.90 -8.05
CA ARG A 123 1.49 6.12 -7.42
C ARG A 123 2.94 5.95 -6.94
N ALA A 124 3.34 4.78 -6.48
CA ALA A 124 4.73 4.49 -6.14
C ALA A 124 5.61 4.40 -7.40
N GLU A 125 5.16 3.72 -8.46
CA GLU A 125 5.84 3.63 -9.74
C GLU A 125 6.10 5.01 -10.37
N MET A 126 5.09 5.88 -10.38
CA MET A 126 5.21 7.25 -10.92
C MET A 126 6.18 8.13 -10.12
N ARG A 127 6.46 7.80 -8.85
CA ARG A 127 7.48 8.47 -8.04
C ARG A 127 8.89 7.92 -8.30
N GLY A 128 9.03 6.92 -9.16
CA GLY A 128 10.30 6.22 -9.44
C GLY A 128 10.66 5.16 -8.40
N GLY A 129 9.76 4.86 -7.46
CA GLY A 129 9.99 3.88 -6.40
C GLY A 129 9.89 2.43 -6.87
N SER A 130 10.43 1.51 -6.07
CA SER A 130 10.26 0.07 -6.29
C SER A 130 8.98 -0.42 -5.63
N VAL A 131 8.27 -1.34 -6.28
CA VAL A 131 6.98 -1.86 -5.81
C VAL A 131 7.03 -3.37 -5.79
N GLY A 132 6.74 -3.97 -4.63
CA GLY A 132 6.52 -5.40 -4.47
C GLY A 132 5.09 -5.68 -4.02
N VAL A 133 4.64 -6.93 -4.15
CA VAL A 133 3.33 -7.36 -3.62
C VAL A 133 3.46 -8.67 -2.83
N MET A 134 2.74 -8.76 -1.73
CA MET A 134 2.43 -9.99 -1.01
C MET A 134 0.92 -10.20 -1.03
N VAL A 135 0.47 -11.41 -1.32
CA VAL A 135 -0.95 -11.77 -1.28
C VAL A 135 -1.18 -12.79 -0.19
N LEU A 136 -2.04 -12.48 0.76
CA LEU A 136 -2.47 -13.36 1.83
C LEU A 136 -3.66 -14.17 1.36
N THR A 137 -3.58 -15.50 1.44
CA THR A 137 -4.69 -16.39 1.10
C THR A 137 -4.92 -17.40 2.23
N GLY A 138 -6.02 -18.15 2.15
CA GLY A 138 -6.27 -19.27 3.06
C GLY A 138 -5.20 -20.36 3.03
N GLN A 139 -4.42 -20.44 1.94
CA GLN A 139 -3.41 -21.47 1.71
C GLN A 139 -1.97 -20.98 2.04
N GLY A 140 -1.81 -19.73 2.47
CA GLY A 140 -0.51 -19.11 2.73
C GLY A 140 -0.31 -17.81 1.95
N ALA A 141 0.92 -17.29 2.00
CA ALA A 141 1.30 -16.05 1.32
C ALA A 141 2.11 -16.32 0.06
N THR A 142 1.82 -15.55 -1.00
CA THR A 142 2.62 -15.53 -2.24
C THR A 142 3.20 -14.13 -2.45
N VAL A 143 4.33 -14.02 -3.15
CA VAL A 143 5.11 -12.78 -3.22
C VAL A 143 5.65 -12.54 -4.62
N VAL A 144 5.59 -11.28 -5.06
CA VAL A 144 6.44 -10.72 -6.12
C VAL A 144 7.40 -9.73 -5.47
N SER A 145 8.70 -9.97 -5.65
CA SER A 145 9.75 -9.10 -5.12
C SER A 145 9.65 -7.69 -5.69
N ALA A 146 10.16 -6.71 -4.94
CA ALA A 146 10.13 -5.31 -5.38
C ALA A 146 10.94 -5.11 -6.67
N GLY A 147 10.34 -4.41 -7.63
CA GLY A 147 10.97 -4.01 -8.89
C GLY A 147 10.46 -2.62 -9.30
N THR A 148 10.94 -2.08 -10.42
CA THR A 148 10.61 -0.72 -10.86
C THR A 148 9.90 -0.69 -12.21
N GLY A 149 9.18 0.41 -12.46
CA GLY A 149 8.57 0.72 -13.74
C GLY A 149 7.32 -0.07 -14.09
N ARG A 150 6.74 0.23 -15.26
CA ARG A 150 5.45 -0.32 -15.71
C ARG A 150 5.41 -1.84 -15.84
N ARG A 151 6.53 -2.49 -16.20
CA ARG A 151 6.62 -3.96 -16.29
C ARG A 151 6.39 -4.61 -14.93
N GLN A 152 6.91 -4.00 -13.86
CA GLN A 152 6.66 -4.47 -12.50
C GLN A 152 5.17 -4.43 -12.16
N MET A 153 4.48 -3.36 -12.53
CA MET A 153 3.04 -3.24 -12.27
C MET A 153 2.21 -4.25 -13.07
N GLN A 154 2.63 -4.64 -14.27
CA GLN A 154 2.02 -5.76 -15.01
C GLN A 154 2.20 -7.09 -14.29
N GLU A 155 3.40 -7.37 -13.81
CA GLU A 155 3.68 -8.58 -13.03
C GLU A 155 2.85 -8.65 -11.74
N ILE A 156 2.74 -7.52 -11.02
CA ILE A 156 1.90 -7.39 -9.84
C ILE A 156 0.42 -7.61 -10.17
N ALA A 157 -0.09 -7.00 -11.24
CA ALA A 157 -1.50 -7.13 -11.64
C ALA A 157 -1.84 -8.58 -12.03
N ALA A 158 -0.99 -9.24 -12.81
CA ALA A 158 -1.14 -10.65 -13.16
C ALA A 158 -1.10 -11.55 -11.92
N HIS A 159 -0.18 -11.29 -10.99
CA HIS A 159 -0.07 -12.04 -9.74
C HIS A 159 -1.29 -11.89 -8.84
N LEU A 160 -1.81 -10.67 -8.69
CA LEU A 160 -3.04 -10.39 -7.94
C LEU A 160 -4.24 -11.13 -8.55
N ALA A 161 -4.44 -11.05 -9.86
CA ALA A 161 -5.53 -11.74 -10.54
C ALA A 161 -5.43 -13.28 -10.37
N HIS A 162 -4.23 -13.84 -10.55
CA HIS A 162 -4.01 -15.29 -10.38
C HIS A 162 -4.24 -15.75 -8.93
N ALA A 163 -3.71 -15.02 -7.95
CA ALA A 163 -3.89 -15.35 -6.54
C ALA A 163 -5.35 -15.22 -6.10
N HIS A 164 -6.09 -14.26 -6.67
CA HIS A 164 -7.52 -14.09 -6.43
C HIS A 164 -8.34 -15.27 -6.98
N ASP A 165 -8.07 -15.71 -8.21
CA ASP A 165 -8.68 -16.90 -8.79
C ASP A 165 -8.46 -18.15 -7.90
N MET A 166 -7.25 -18.31 -7.36
CA MET A 166 -6.94 -19.38 -6.41
C MET A 166 -7.73 -19.25 -5.10
N ALA A 167 -7.80 -18.05 -4.53
CA ALA A 167 -8.54 -17.79 -3.30
C ALA A 167 -10.04 -18.07 -3.44
N LEU A 168 -10.66 -17.71 -4.58
CA LEU A 168 -12.06 -18.01 -4.88
C LEU A 168 -12.34 -19.53 -4.92
N THR A 169 -11.38 -20.32 -5.41
CA THR A 169 -11.56 -21.79 -5.49
C THR A 169 -11.23 -22.52 -4.20
N ARG A 170 -10.38 -21.94 -3.34
CA ARG A 170 -9.88 -22.57 -2.10
C ARG A 170 -9.88 -21.54 -0.96
N PRO A 171 -11.06 -21.07 -0.52
CA PRO A 171 -11.16 -20.11 0.57
C PRO A 171 -10.61 -20.70 1.86
N GLY A 172 -10.09 -19.83 2.74
CA GLY A 172 -9.65 -20.21 4.07
C GLY A 172 -9.09 -19.03 4.84
N ASP A 173 -8.84 -19.23 6.13
CA ASP A 173 -8.45 -18.15 7.05
C ASP A 173 -6.94 -17.90 7.08
N GLY A 174 -6.14 -18.84 6.61
CA GLY A 174 -4.68 -18.72 6.49
C GLY A 174 -3.97 -18.49 7.83
N ALA A 175 -2.72 -18.01 7.75
CA ALA A 175 -1.88 -17.69 8.91
C ALA A 175 -1.30 -16.27 8.75
N PRO A 176 -2.06 -15.21 9.11
CA PRO A 176 -1.68 -13.83 8.86
C PRO A 176 -0.38 -13.42 9.57
N GLU A 177 -0.16 -13.91 10.80
CA GLU A 177 1.07 -13.62 11.55
C GLU A 177 2.33 -14.12 10.83
N ALA A 178 2.32 -15.37 10.37
CA ALA A 178 3.45 -15.96 9.65
C ALA A 178 3.77 -15.21 8.36
N ALA A 179 2.73 -14.77 7.63
CA ALA A 179 2.88 -13.99 6.42
C ALA A 179 3.45 -12.58 6.68
N LEU A 180 2.98 -11.89 7.72
CA LEU A 180 3.54 -10.59 8.11
C LEU A 180 4.98 -10.70 8.61
N MET A 181 5.33 -11.80 9.27
CA MET A 181 6.72 -12.10 9.62
C MET A 181 7.60 -12.33 8.37
N GLN A 182 7.04 -12.84 7.28
CA GLN A 182 7.72 -12.88 5.97
C GLN A 182 7.88 -11.49 5.37
N ALA A 183 6.90 -10.60 5.52
CA ALA A 183 6.93 -9.23 4.98
C ALA A 183 8.12 -8.41 5.51
N LEU A 184 8.57 -8.68 6.74
CA LEU A 184 9.77 -8.07 7.33
C LEU A 184 11.04 -8.23 6.48
N ARG A 185 11.12 -9.30 5.67
CA ARG A 185 12.28 -9.60 4.81
C ARG A 185 12.16 -8.98 3.41
N LEU A 186 10.97 -8.50 3.04
CA LEU A 186 10.69 -7.99 1.69
C LEU A 186 10.87 -6.48 1.58
N VAL A 187 10.85 -5.76 2.70
CA VAL A 187 10.92 -4.30 2.73
C VAL A 187 12.05 -3.86 3.66
N PRO A 188 12.99 -3.04 3.18
CA PRO A 188 14.04 -2.49 4.03
C PRO A 188 13.46 -1.55 5.09
N SER A 189 14.26 -1.20 6.10
CA SER A 189 13.92 -0.09 6.99
C SER A 189 13.79 1.21 6.19
N GLY A 190 12.78 2.03 6.52
CA GLY A 190 12.45 3.27 5.81
C GLY A 190 11.45 3.08 4.67
N GLY A 191 11.17 1.84 4.26
CA GLY A 191 10.16 1.53 3.24
C GLY A 191 8.73 1.71 3.72
N ARG A 192 7.80 1.69 2.76
CA ARG A 192 6.36 1.83 2.97
C ARG A 192 5.68 0.48 2.83
N VAL A 193 4.71 0.21 3.69
CA VAL A 193 3.88 -0.99 3.61
C VAL A 193 2.42 -0.56 3.60
N HIS A 194 1.69 -0.97 2.57
CA HIS A 194 0.26 -0.78 2.46
C HIS A 194 -0.44 -2.12 2.63
N VAL A 195 -1.30 -2.26 3.62
CA VAL A 195 -2.04 -3.49 3.91
C VAL A 195 -3.52 -3.25 3.65
N ALA A 196 -4.13 -3.89 2.66
CA ALA A 196 -5.57 -3.78 2.42
C ALA A 196 -6.30 -5.02 2.96
N THR A 197 -7.13 -4.83 3.98
CA THR A 197 -7.86 -5.90 4.71
C THR A 197 -9.18 -5.35 5.27
N GLY A 198 -10.04 -6.24 5.79
CA GLY A 198 -11.33 -5.88 6.36
C GLY A 198 -11.25 -5.36 7.80
N PRO A 199 -12.39 -5.02 8.43
CA PRO A 199 -12.43 -4.50 9.79
C PRO A 199 -11.96 -5.50 10.86
N ASP A 200 -12.15 -6.80 10.64
CA ASP A 200 -11.61 -7.88 11.47
C ASP A 200 -10.10 -8.11 11.23
N ALA A 201 -9.38 -7.07 10.81
CA ALA A 201 -8.04 -7.07 10.25
C ALA A 201 -7.07 -8.03 10.96
N LEU A 202 -6.60 -9.08 10.26
CA LEU A 202 -5.44 -9.91 10.63
C LEU A 202 -5.41 -10.33 12.13
N PRO A 203 -6.40 -11.10 12.61
CA PRO A 203 -6.48 -11.48 14.02
C PRO A 203 -5.24 -12.31 14.42
N GLY A 204 -4.68 -12.00 15.60
CA GLY A 204 -3.49 -12.67 16.13
C GLY A 204 -2.16 -12.18 15.53
N ALA A 205 -2.18 -11.26 14.57
CA ALA A 205 -0.98 -10.76 13.91
C ALA A 205 -0.47 -9.43 14.50
N GLU A 206 -1.00 -8.98 15.64
CA GLU A 206 -0.65 -7.70 16.29
C GLU A 206 0.85 -7.59 16.57
N GLY A 207 1.46 -8.68 17.06
CA GLY A 207 2.91 -8.72 17.31
C GLY A 207 3.74 -8.56 16.03
N ALA A 208 3.31 -9.19 14.93
CA ALA A 208 3.97 -9.06 13.63
C ALA A 208 3.78 -7.66 13.02
N LEU A 209 2.59 -7.08 13.13
CA LEU A 209 2.31 -5.70 12.71
C LEU A 209 3.17 -4.68 13.47
N ALA A 210 3.25 -4.80 14.80
CA ALA A 210 4.10 -3.93 15.62
C ALA A 210 5.59 -4.05 15.22
N ARG A 211 6.06 -5.26 14.90
CA ARG A 211 7.43 -5.47 14.40
C ARG A 211 7.63 -4.86 13.02
N LEU A 212 6.63 -4.93 12.15
CA LEU A 212 6.69 -4.36 10.81
C LEU A 212 6.73 -2.82 10.87
N ALA A 213 5.90 -2.22 11.72
CA ALA A 213 5.85 -0.78 11.97
C ALA A 213 7.13 -0.21 12.60
N ARG A 214 7.97 -1.06 13.22
CA ARG A 214 9.30 -0.63 13.69
C ARG A 214 10.21 -0.35 12.51
N GLY A 215 10.38 0.93 12.23
CA GLY A 215 11.28 1.45 11.21
C GLY A 215 10.72 1.43 9.79
N ARG A 216 9.41 1.26 9.60
CA ARG A 216 8.73 1.35 8.29
C ARG A 216 7.44 2.13 8.45
N GLU A 217 7.00 2.77 7.39
CA GLU A 217 5.69 3.42 7.37
C GLU A 217 4.62 2.40 6.99
N VAL A 218 3.86 1.91 7.96
CA VAL A 218 2.78 0.93 7.74
C VAL A 218 1.44 1.64 7.76
N THR A 219 0.73 1.58 6.63
CA THR A 219 -0.67 2.03 6.51
C THR A 219 -1.56 0.83 6.24
N LEU A 220 -2.54 0.62 7.11
CA LEU A 220 -3.61 -0.34 6.95
C LEU A 220 -4.83 0.36 6.33
N HIS A 221 -5.21 -0.12 5.15
CA HIS A 221 -6.38 0.29 4.39
C HIS A 221 -7.54 -0.63 4.74
N MET A 222 -8.44 -0.13 5.59
CA MET A 222 -9.61 -0.86 6.07
C MET A 222 -10.71 -0.80 5.01
N ILE A 223 -10.95 -1.95 4.36
CA ILE A 223 -11.95 -2.10 3.31
C ILE A 223 -13.29 -2.44 3.96
N LEU A 224 -14.17 -1.45 4.00
CA LEU A 224 -15.53 -1.61 4.52
C LEU A 224 -16.51 -1.97 3.40
N ASP A 225 -17.54 -2.72 3.75
CA ASP A 225 -18.64 -3.03 2.84
C ASP A 225 -19.84 -2.08 3.09
N PRO A 226 -20.68 -1.73 2.08
CA PRO A 226 -21.84 -0.88 2.29
C PRO A 226 -22.76 -1.30 3.43
N VAL A 227 -22.88 -2.62 3.67
CA VAL A 227 -23.71 -3.12 4.77
C VAL A 227 -23.15 -2.77 6.16
N GLU A 228 -21.86 -2.49 6.27
CA GLU A 228 -21.22 -2.11 7.53
C GLU A 228 -21.27 -0.63 7.81
N THR A 229 -21.32 0.21 6.77
CA THR A 229 -21.40 1.66 6.89
C THR A 229 -22.84 2.15 6.90
N ALA A 230 -23.69 1.55 6.06
CA ALA A 230 -25.11 1.89 5.90
C ALA A 230 -25.98 0.61 5.80
N PRO A 231 -26.12 -0.16 6.90
CA PRO A 231 -26.94 -1.37 6.90
C PRO A 231 -28.42 -1.07 6.56
N PRO A 232 -29.12 -2.00 5.89
CA PRO A 232 -30.56 -1.88 5.68
C PRO A 232 -31.32 -1.71 7.00
N ALA A 233 -32.29 -0.78 7.03
CA ALA A 233 -33.10 -0.54 8.22
C ALA A 233 -34.05 -1.70 8.59
N MET A 234 -34.30 -2.60 7.63
CA MET A 234 -35.15 -3.77 7.82
C MET A 234 -34.41 -4.93 8.51
N ALA A 235 -35.18 -5.79 9.18
CA ALA A 235 -34.63 -7.06 9.66
C ALA A 235 -34.33 -7.96 8.45
N LEU A 236 -33.14 -8.54 8.44
CA LEU A 236 -32.71 -9.51 7.44
C LEU A 236 -32.88 -10.92 8.00
N SER A 237 -33.23 -11.85 7.13
CA SER A 237 -33.15 -13.28 7.43
C SER A 237 -31.71 -13.73 7.27
N VAL A 238 -31.10 -14.19 8.36
CA VAL A 238 -29.76 -14.77 8.39
C VAL A 238 -29.92 -16.28 8.47
N HIS A 239 -29.25 -16.98 7.56
CA HIS A 239 -29.28 -18.43 7.47
C HIS A 239 -27.86 -18.98 7.64
N ASP A 240 -27.70 -19.98 8.52
CA ASP A 240 -26.45 -20.73 8.68
C ASP A 240 -26.46 -22.07 7.92
N GLY A 241 -27.45 -22.27 7.06
CA GLY A 241 -27.71 -23.52 6.33
C GLY A 241 -28.64 -24.50 7.07
N THR A 242 -28.84 -24.35 8.38
CA THR A 242 -29.71 -25.22 9.19
C THR A 242 -30.85 -24.47 9.87
N SER A 243 -30.59 -23.23 10.28
CA SER A 243 -31.53 -22.38 11.01
C SER A 243 -31.64 -21.02 10.34
N ALA A 244 -32.83 -20.45 10.42
CA ALA A 244 -33.12 -19.09 10.01
C ALA A 244 -33.36 -18.22 11.24
N ARG A 245 -32.69 -17.09 11.34
CA ARG A 245 -32.93 -16.07 12.38
C ARG A 245 -33.16 -14.72 11.72
N HIS A 246 -34.04 -13.93 12.30
CA HIS A 246 -34.20 -12.55 11.89
C HIS A 246 -33.33 -11.65 12.76
N GLY A 247 -32.56 -10.76 12.13
CA GLY A 247 -31.68 -9.83 12.84
C GLY A 247 -31.61 -8.50 12.11
N ARG A 248 -31.30 -7.44 12.84
CA ARG A 248 -30.93 -6.14 12.24
C ARG A 248 -29.42 -6.00 12.29
N LEU A 249 -28.84 -5.64 11.16
CA LEU A 249 -27.43 -5.27 11.11
C LEU A 249 -27.28 -3.88 11.74
N ARG A 250 -26.13 -3.67 12.40
CA ARG A 250 -25.74 -2.39 12.96
C ARG A 250 -24.50 -1.91 12.23
N VAL A 251 -24.33 -0.58 12.18
CA VAL A 251 -23.10 0.02 11.69
C VAL A 251 -21.94 -0.57 12.48
N HIS A 252 -20.90 -1.00 11.76
CA HIS A 252 -19.73 -1.61 12.39
C HIS A 252 -18.91 -0.52 13.10
N ASP A 253 -18.68 -0.69 14.40
CA ASP A 253 -17.84 0.23 15.17
C ASP A 253 -16.36 -0.12 14.97
N THR A 254 -15.67 0.65 14.12
CA THR A 254 -14.25 0.45 13.82
C THR A 254 -13.32 1.03 14.89
N LEU A 255 -13.81 1.90 15.78
CA LEU A 255 -12.98 2.68 16.70
C LEU A 255 -12.12 1.82 17.63
N PRO A 256 -12.62 0.73 18.25
CA PRO A 256 -11.79 -0.11 19.11
C PRO A 256 -10.62 -0.71 18.33
N ARG A 257 -10.86 -1.18 17.10
CA ARG A 257 -9.81 -1.79 16.28
C ARG A 257 -8.81 -0.75 15.79
N VAL A 258 -9.28 0.39 15.28
CA VAL A 258 -8.43 1.51 14.86
C VAL A 258 -7.53 1.98 15.99
N THR A 259 -8.08 2.14 17.20
CA THR A 259 -7.32 2.53 18.40
C THR A 259 -6.23 1.50 18.72
N SER A 260 -6.58 0.21 18.68
CA SER A 260 -5.61 -0.86 18.93
C SER A 260 -4.47 -0.87 17.90
N LEU A 261 -4.75 -0.62 16.61
CA LEU A 261 -3.75 -0.58 15.55
C LEU A 261 -2.84 0.65 15.65
N HIS A 262 -3.38 1.82 15.99
CA HIS A 262 -2.60 3.02 16.24
C HIS A 262 -1.62 2.85 17.40
N ALA A 263 -2.01 2.14 18.46
CA ALA A 263 -1.12 1.81 19.58
C ALA A 263 0.09 0.95 19.14
N LEU A 264 0.00 0.25 18.00
CA LEU A 264 1.11 -0.51 17.40
C LEU A 264 1.97 0.31 16.44
N GLY A 265 1.68 1.61 16.26
CA GLY A 265 2.36 2.48 15.30
C GLY A 265 1.89 2.30 13.85
N VAL A 266 0.73 1.67 13.64
CA VAL A 266 0.13 1.48 12.32
C VAL A 266 -0.82 2.65 12.03
N LYS A 267 -0.68 3.28 10.85
CA LYS A 267 -1.67 4.24 10.35
C LYS A 267 -2.87 3.47 9.81
N VAL A 268 -4.08 3.97 10.02
CA VAL A 268 -5.29 3.33 9.51
C VAL A 268 -6.06 4.33 8.66
N GLU A 269 -6.41 3.92 7.45
CA GLU A 269 -7.22 4.67 6.51
C GLU A 269 -8.42 3.80 6.13
N THR A 270 -9.63 4.34 6.21
CA THR A 270 -10.83 3.67 5.69
C THR A 270 -10.93 3.92 4.20
N VAL A 271 -11.17 2.85 3.42
CA VAL A 271 -11.39 2.95 1.98
C VAL A 271 -12.88 2.82 1.74
N ASP A 272 -13.48 3.86 1.18
CA ASP A 272 -14.90 3.86 0.86
C ASP A 272 -15.14 2.98 -0.39
N PRO A 273 -16.27 2.25 -0.50
CA PRO A 273 -16.67 1.60 -1.74
C PRO A 273 -16.46 2.44 -3.00
N ASP A 274 -16.78 3.75 -2.96
CA ASP A 274 -16.68 4.67 -4.10
C ASP A 274 -15.22 4.94 -4.54
N ASP A 275 -14.25 4.83 -3.63
CA ASP A 275 -12.82 5.06 -3.91
C ASP A 275 -12.19 3.97 -4.80
N THR A 276 -12.94 2.89 -5.05
CA THR A 276 -12.48 1.69 -5.76
C THR A 276 -13.31 1.33 -7.00
N GLU A 277 -14.31 2.14 -7.33
CA GLU A 277 -15.12 1.99 -8.56
C GLU A 277 -14.49 2.69 -9.76
#